data_AF-A0A951B6E3-F1
#
_entry.id   AF-A0A951B6E3-F1
#
_cell.length_a   1.000
_cell.length_b   1.000
_cell.length_c   1.000
_cell.angle_alpha   90.00
_cell.angle_beta   90.00
_cell.angle_gamma   90.00
#
_symmetry.space_group_name_H-M   'P 1'
#
loop_
_entity.id
_entity.type
_entity.pdbx_description
1 polymer ?
#
loop_
_entity_poly.entity_id
_entity_poly.type
_entity_poly.pdbx_seq_one_letter_code
_entity_poly.pdbx_strand_id
1 'polypeptide(L)'
;MLPLIGLAVSLVPELIRLIAGDKAGHVAQDVANAVSTATGTTDPVQAKQALTADPKIAAALQEKLADIALQATKAQNAERDAQRHDELARQNASLQAALEQLKASFADTADARGTLVKLADKESPVAYGAPVVSIVVAVGFFVVVALTIAFPERLDKNNAAYALIGTMATAFATMISFWLGSSQSSRNKDETVRQMQLAHSEQTSSLLKQIQTGPPPQAALLAAPEPKRATGSNSDAARFDACMAILFNLEGGYVDNPRDPGGPTNYGITRPDIADFRHVPLDTITAEYVKELSRGEATEIYRTRYWNVMRCPDLPAGVDLMVFQFGVNVGPARSACVLESCVGTTVDGSIGPETLAAVARMDPKILIGDLSTQQLTYYRGLSGWAEFSRGWSARVAEATRDALRMASVA
;
A
#
# COMPACT_ATOMS: atom_id res chain seq x y z
N MET A 1 -22.88 -23.83 38.93
CA MET A 1 -22.04 -23.76 37.71
C MET A 1 -21.05 -22.59 37.78
N LEU A 2 -21.47 -21.37 38.13
CA LEU A 2 -20.59 -20.19 38.25
C LEU A 2 -19.46 -20.20 39.32
N PRO A 3 -19.57 -20.87 40.50
CA PRO A 3 -18.58 -20.63 41.55
C PRO A 3 -17.28 -21.45 41.40
N LEU A 4 -17.31 -22.59 40.70
CA LEU A 4 -16.10 -23.36 40.37
C LEU A 4 -15.26 -22.67 39.29
N ILE A 5 -15.91 -21.90 38.41
CA ILE A 5 -15.25 -21.13 37.35
C ILE A 5 -14.37 -20.03 37.96
N GLY A 6 -14.85 -19.34 39.00
CA GLY A 6 -14.05 -18.33 39.71
C GLY A 6 -12.78 -18.91 40.35
N LEU A 7 -12.85 -20.16 40.85
CA LEU A 7 -11.70 -20.86 41.40
C LEU A 7 -10.72 -21.29 40.29
N ALA A 8 -11.21 -21.83 39.17
CA ALA A 8 -10.39 -22.19 38.02
C ALA A 8 -9.69 -20.99 37.38
N VAL A 9 -10.39 -19.86 37.26
CA VAL A 9 -9.85 -18.59 36.76
C VAL A 9 -8.72 -18.06 37.66
N SER A 10 -8.80 -18.28 38.98
CA SER A 10 -7.72 -17.90 39.89
C SER A 10 -6.44 -18.71 39.71
N LEU A 11 -6.55 -19.93 39.16
CA LEU A 11 -5.41 -20.80 38.86
C LEU A 11 -4.88 -20.60 37.44
N VAL A 12 -5.77 -20.34 36.47
CA VAL A 12 -5.43 -20.09 35.07
C VAL A 12 -6.21 -18.86 34.57
N PRO A 13 -5.61 -17.66 34.65
CA PRO A 13 -6.29 -16.40 34.29
C PRO A 13 -6.73 -16.30 32.82
N GLU A 14 -6.12 -17.06 31.90
CA GLU A 14 -6.43 -17.04 30.47
C GLU A 14 -7.86 -17.54 30.17
N LEU A 15 -8.45 -18.33 31.07
CA LEU A 15 -9.83 -18.81 30.96
C LEU A 15 -10.86 -17.66 30.95
N ILE A 16 -10.54 -16.49 31.52
CA ILE A 16 -11.43 -15.32 31.55
C ILE A 16 -11.85 -14.91 30.14
N ARG A 17 -10.88 -14.86 29.21
CA ARG A 17 -11.14 -14.41 27.83
C ARG A 17 -11.94 -15.43 27.04
N LEU A 18 -11.70 -16.72 27.29
CA LEU A 18 -12.38 -17.81 26.59
C LEU A 18 -13.82 -18.02 27.08
N ILE A 19 -14.08 -17.77 28.36
CA ILE A 19 -15.42 -17.87 28.97
C ILE A 19 -16.26 -16.60 28.71
N ALA A 20 -15.66 -15.50 28.23
CA ALA A 20 -16.37 -14.27 27.87
C ALA A 20 -16.79 -14.20 26.39
N GLY A 21 -16.33 -15.14 25.54
CA GLY A 21 -16.62 -15.15 24.09
C GLY A 21 -17.84 -15.99 23.69
N ASP A 22 -18.14 -16.04 22.39
CA ASP A 22 -19.36 -16.67 21.85
C ASP A 22 -19.52 -18.18 22.15
N LYS A 23 -18.44 -18.87 22.54
CA LYS A 23 -18.43 -20.29 22.95
C LYS A 23 -18.26 -20.50 24.46
N ALA A 24 -18.53 -19.45 25.25
CA ALA A 24 -18.45 -19.43 26.70
C ALA A 24 -19.06 -20.66 27.39
N GLY A 25 -20.20 -21.15 26.88
CA GLY A 25 -20.95 -22.25 27.50
C GLY A 25 -20.20 -23.57 27.53
N HIS A 26 -19.47 -23.94 26.47
CA HIS A 26 -18.76 -25.21 26.40
C HIS A 26 -17.48 -25.18 27.23
N VAL A 27 -16.68 -24.13 27.10
CA VAL A 27 -15.43 -23.98 27.87
C VAL A 27 -15.73 -23.86 29.37
N ALA A 28 -16.80 -23.14 29.75
CA ALA A 28 -17.24 -23.05 31.14
C ALA A 28 -17.67 -24.41 31.72
N GLN A 29 -18.31 -25.25 30.90
CA GLN A 29 -18.73 -26.59 31.31
C GLN A 29 -17.53 -27.53 31.49
N ASP A 30 -16.57 -27.49 30.56
CA ASP A 30 -15.36 -28.32 30.60
C ASP A 30 -14.48 -27.95 31.81
N VAL A 31 -14.36 -26.65 32.10
CA VAL A 31 -13.69 -26.13 33.29
C VAL A 31 -14.40 -26.58 34.57
N ALA A 32 -15.73 -26.49 34.64
CA ALA A 32 -16.48 -26.93 35.81
C ALA A 32 -16.36 -28.45 36.05
N ASN A 33 -16.39 -29.25 34.98
CA ASN A 33 -16.21 -30.69 35.03
C ASN A 33 -14.79 -31.07 35.49
N ALA A 34 -13.77 -30.37 35.00
CA ALA A 34 -12.37 -30.59 35.38
C ALA A 34 -12.14 -30.31 36.88
N VAL A 35 -12.69 -29.21 37.39
CA VAL A 35 -12.61 -28.88 38.83
C VAL A 35 -13.34 -29.92 39.67
N SER A 36 -14.57 -30.29 39.29
CA SER A 36 -15.35 -31.29 40.03
C SER A 36 -14.70 -32.68 40.04
N THR A 37 -14.02 -33.06 38.95
CA THR A 37 -13.33 -34.36 38.85
C THR A 37 -12.07 -34.39 39.69
N ALA A 38 -11.34 -33.27 39.79
CA ALA A 38 -10.11 -33.19 40.56
C ALA A 38 -10.36 -33.10 42.08
N THR A 39 -11.42 -32.42 42.50
CA THR A 39 -11.72 -32.18 43.92
C THR A 39 -12.78 -33.12 44.49
N GLY A 40 -13.49 -33.88 43.65
CA GLY A 40 -14.56 -34.80 44.05
C GLY A 40 -15.81 -34.10 44.57
N THR A 41 -15.90 -32.78 44.43
CA THR A 41 -17.00 -31.96 44.96
C THR A 41 -17.38 -30.86 43.99
N THR A 42 -18.67 -30.56 43.95
CA THR A 42 -19.21 -29.41 43.21
C THR A 42 -19.28 -28.14 44.06
N ASP A 43 -18.96 -28.24 45.36
CA ASP A 43 -18.93 -27.12 46.30
C ASP A 43 -17.59 -26.35 46.20
N PRO A 44 -17.61 -25.06 45.82
CA PRO A 44 -16.41 -24.24 45.66
C PRO A 44 -15.57 -24.07 46.94
N VAL A 45 -16.20 -24.08 48.12
CA VAL A 45 -15.49 -23.90 49.40
C VAL A 45 -14.71 -25.17 49.74
N GLN A 46 -15.34 -26.33 49.55
CA GLN A 46 -14.71 -27.63 49.75
C GLN A 46 -13.64 -27.91 48.69
N ALA A 47 -13.87 -27.51 47.44
CA ALA A 47 -12.89 -27.60 46.36
C ALA A 47 -11.62 -26.81 46.68
N LYS A 48 -11.75 -25.58 47.20
CA LYS A 48 -10.60 -24.75 47.61
C LYS A 48 -9.84 -25.38 48.79
N GLN A 49 -10.54 -25.96 49.76
CA GLN A 49 -9.92 -26.66 50.89
C GLN A 49 -9.15 -27.90 50.44
N ALA A 50 -9.71 -28.71 49.53
CA ALA A 50 -9.04 -29.88 48.97
C ALA A 50 -7.76 -29.51 48.21
N LEU A 51 -7.79 -28.42 47.43
CA LEU A 51 -6.63 -27.91 46.70
C LEU A 51 -5.54 -27.31 47.60
N THR A 52 -5.92 -26.80 48.78
CA THR A 52 -4.97 -26.29 49.77
C THR A 52 -4.34 -27.42 50.59
N ALA A 53 -5.07 -28.51 50.80
CA ALA A 53 -4.63 -29.67 51.58
C ALA A 53 -3.66 -30.57 50.80
N ASP A 54 -3.82 -30.73 49.49
CA ASP A 54 -2.92 -31.53 48.65
C ASP A 54 -2.40 -30.75 47.43
N PRO A 55 -1.13 -30.29 47.48
CA PRO A 55 -0.49 -29.59 46.36
C PRO A 55 -0.42 -30.40 45.06
N LYS A 56 -0.46 -31.74 45.10
CA LYS A 56 -0.42 -32.57 43.90
C LYS A 56 -1.72 -32.50 43.11
N ILE A 57 -2.85 -32.42 43.80
CA ILE A 57 -4.17 -32.26 43.17
C ILE A 57 -4.26 -30.89 42.50
N ALA A 58 -3.72 -29.84 43.13
CA ALA A 58 -3.67 -28.50 42.57
C ALA A 58 -2.81 -28.43 41.30
N ALA A 59 -1.64 -29.05 41.28
CA ALA A 59 -0.78 -29.12 40.10
C ALA A 59 -1.45 -29.88 38.93
N ALA A 60 -2.07 -31.04 39.22
CA ALA A 60 -2.77 -31.83 38.20
C ALA A 60 -4.01 -31.11 37.63
N LEU A 61 -4.73 -30.35 38.47
CA LEU A 61 -5.85 -29.52 38.01
C LEU A 61 -5.36 -28.35 37.15
N GLN A 62 -4.26 -27.70 37.55
CA GLN A 62 -3.67 -26.60 36.78
C GLN A 62 -3.22 -27.05 35.38
N GLU A 63 -2.60 -28.23 35.27
CA GLU A 63 -2.21 -28.83 33.99
C GLU A 63 -3.43 -29.10 33.10
N LYS A 64 -4.51 -29.71 33.64
CA LYS A 64 -5.74 -29.96 32.89
C LYS A 64 -6.44 -28.68 32.43
N LEU A 65 -6.48 -27.65 33.28
CA LEU A 65 -7.09 -26.36 32.93
C LEU A 65 -6.27 -25.62 31.87
N ALA A 66 -4.94 -25.74 31.90
CA ALA A 66 -4.06 -25.18 30.88
C ALA A 66 -4.24 -25.88 29.52
N ASP A 67 -4.42 -27.21 29.50
CA ASP A 67 -4.70 -27.94 28.25
C ASP A 67 -6.05 -27.55 27.65
N ILE A 68 -7.10 -27.41 28.47
CA ILE A 68 -8.42 -26.90 28.02
C ILE A 68 -8.29 -25.48 27.43
N ALA A 69 -7.55 -24.59 28.09
CA ALA A 69 -7.33 -23.22 27.60
C ALA A 69 -6.56 -23.20 26.26
N LEU A 70 -5.53 -24.05 26.14
CA LEU A 70 -4.72 -24.18 24.93
C LEU A 70 -5.53 -24.75 23.76
N GLN A 71 -6.33 -25.79 23.99
CA GLN A 71 -7.20 -26.38 22.97
C GLN A 71 -8.26 -25.39 22.48
N ALA A 72 -8.91 -24.68 23.41
CA ALA A 72 -9.91 -23.67 23.06
C ALA A 72 -9.31 -22.50 22.25
N THR A 73 -8.10 -22.06 22.60
CA THR A 73 -7.39 -21.00 21.87
C THR A 73 -6.92 -21.47 20.49
N LYS A 74 -6.44 -22.71 20.36
CA LYS A 74 -6.08 -23.30 19.06
C LYS A 74 -7.29 -23.39 18.14
N ALA A 75 -8.44 -23.83 18.65
CA ALA A 75 -9.68 -23.91 17.88
C ALA A 75 -10.14 -22.52 17.40
N GLN A 76 -10.11 -21.51 18.26
CA GLN A 76 -10.48 -20.14 17.90
C GLN A 76 -9.54 -19.53 16.85
N ASN A 77 -8.23 -19.77 16.97
CA ASN A 77 -7.27 -19.29 15.99
C ASN A 77 -7.46 -19.97 14.62
N ALA A 78 -7.69 -21.28 14.59
CA ALA A 78 -7.92 -22.03 13.36
C ALA A 78 -9.18 -21.53 12.61
N GLU A 79 -10.27 -21.23 13.33
CA GLU A 79 -11.48 -20.66 12.73
C GLU A 79 -11.24 -19.26 12.16
N ARG A 80 -10.51 -18.41 12.89
CA ARG A 80 -10.15 -17.07 12.42
C ARG A 80 -9.26 -17.11 11.18
N ASP A 81 -8.33 -18.05 11.12
CA ASP A 81 -7.44 -18.21 9.98
C ASP A 81 -8.21 -18.75 8.75
N ALA A 82 -9.19 -19.64 8.95
CA ALA A 82 -10.10 -20.07 7.89
C ALA A 82 -10.96 -18.91 7.34
N GLN A 83 -11.52 -18.08 8.21
CA GLN A 83 -12.28 -16.89 7.80
C GLN A 83 -11.41 -15.91 6.99
N ARG A 84 -10.17 -15.68 7.42
CA ARG A 84 -9.23 -14.81 6.70
C ARG A 84 -8.87 -15.39 5.33
N HIS A 85 -8.70 -16.70 5.21
CA HIS A 85 -8.44 -17.36 3.93
C HIS A 85 -9.62 -17.22 2.96
N ASP A 86 -10.85 -17.39 3.44
CA ASP A 86 -12.06 -17.19 2.62
C ASP A 86 -12.19 -15.75 2.14
N GLU A 87 -11.87 -14.77 2.99
CA GLU A 87 -11.89 -13.35 2.63
C GLU A 87 -10.82 -13.03 1.57
N LEU A 88 -9.59 -13.48 1.76
CA LEU A 88 -8.50 -13.30 0.80
C LEU A 88 -8.81 -13.97 -0.54
N ALA A 89 -9.44 -15.14 -0.53
CA ALA A 89 -9.86 -15.82 -1.75
C ALA A 89 -10.90 -15.00 -2.53
N ARG A 90 -11.88 -14.40 -1.83
CA ARG A 90 -12.88 -13.51 -2.46
C ARG A 90 -12.25 -12.24 -3.02
N GLN A 91 -11.31 -11.63 -2.29
CA GLN A 91 -10.60 -10.45 -2.76
C GLN A 91 -9.73 -10.75 -3.99
N ASN A 92 -9.01 -11.87 -4.00
CA ASN A 92 -8.23 -12.29 -5.15
C ASN A 92 -9.12 -12.57 -6.37
N ALA A 93 -10.27 -13.22 -6.17
CA ALA A 93 -11.22 -13.48 -7.25
C ALA A 93 -11.80 -12.18 -7.85
N SER A 94 -12.13 -11.18 -7.02
CA SER A 94 -12.62 -9.90 -7.52
C SER A 94 -11.53 -9.10 -8.24
N LEU A 95 -10.29 -9.15 -7.74
CA LEU A 95 -9.15 -8.50 -8.38
C LEU A 95 -8.85 -9.11 -9.76
N GLN A 96 -8.91 -10.44 -9.86
CA GLN A 96 -8.75 -11.15 -11.14
C GLN A 96 -9.85 -10.77 -12.14
N ALA A 97 -11.10 -10.70 -11.70
CA ALA A 97 -12.21 -10.26 -12.55
C ALA A 97 -12.01 -8.82 -13.06
N ALA A 98 -11.53 -7.91 -12.20
CA ALA A 98 -11.22 -6.54 -12.59
C ALA A 98 -10.05 -6.46 -13.59
N LEU A 99 -9.00 -7.28 -13.41
CA LEU A 99 -7.88 -7.35 -14.34
C LEU A 99 -8.31 -7.89 -15.71
N GLU A 100 -9.15 -8.92 -15.76
CA GLU A 100 -9.67 -9.45 -17.02
C GLU A 100 -10.55 -8.43 -17.76
N GLN A 101 -11.39 -7.68 -17.03
CA GLN A 101 -12.16 -6.59 -17.62
C GLN A 101 -11.26 -5.48 -18.16
N LEU A 102 -10.18 -5.15 -17.46
CA LEU A 102 -9.19 -4.17 -17.89
C LEU A 102 -8.48 -4.65 -19.16
N LYS A 103 -8.02 -5.90 -19.20
CA LYS A 103 -7.38 -6.51 -20.38
C LYS A 103 -8.33 -6.53 -21.58
N ALA A 104 -9.60 -6.89 -21.40
CA ALA A 104 -10.60 -6.87 -22.46
C ALA A 104 -10.76 -5.45 -23.04
N SER A 105 -10.80 -4.41 -22.20
CA SER A 105 -10.90 -3.03 -22.67
C SER A 105 -9.65 -2.55 -23.44
N PHE A 106 -8.46 -3.03 -23.06
CA PHE A 106 -7.23 -2.76 -23.80
C PHE A 106 -7.19 -3.52 -25.13
N ALA A 107 -7.65 -4.76 -25.16
CA ALA A 107 -7.73 -5.58 -26.37
C ALA A 107 -8.67 -4.94 -27.40
N ASP A 108 -9.87 -4.48 -26.98
CA ASP A 108 -10.82 -3.79 -27.86
C ASP A 108 -10.23 -2.49 -28.46
N THR A 109 -9.43 -1.76 -27.67
CA THR A 109 -8.81 -0.50 -28.13
C THR A 109 -7.60 -0.74 -29.03
N ALA A 110 -6.82 -1.78 -28.77
CA ALA A 110 -5.66 -2.16 -29.57
C ALA A 110 -6.08 -2.77 -30.92
N ASP A 111 -7.17 -3.53 -30.96
CA ASP A 111 -7.65 -4.20 -32.17
C ASP A 111 -8.26 -3.20 -33.18
N ALA A 112 -8.96 -2.16 -32.71
CA ALA A 112 -9.49 -1.09 -33.56
C ALA A 112 -8.39 -0.24 -34.25
N ARG A 113 -7.25 -0.02 -33.58
CA ARG A 113 -6.09 0.69 -34.16
C ARG A 113 -5.27 -0.23 -35.07
N GLY A 114 -5.10 -1.49 -34.66
CA GLY A 114 -4.37 -2.50 -35.43
C GLY A 114 -5.05 -2.86 -36.75
N THR A 115 -6.39 -2.90 -36.80
CA THR A 115 -7.14 -3.14 -38.04
C THR A 115 -7.01 -2.00 -39.04
N LEU A 116 -7.05 -0.73 -38.60
CA LEU A 116 -6.87 0.42 -39.49
C LEU A 116 -5.47 0.48 -40.10
N VAL A 117 -4.42 0.18 -39.32
CA VAL A 117 -3.04 0.11 -39.81
C VAL A 117 -2.85 -1.07 -40.77
N LYS A 118 -3.38 -2.26 -40.43
CA LYS A 118 -3.33 -3.45 -41.32
C LYS A 118 -4.14 -3.29 -42.61
N LEU A 119 -5.19 -2.45 -42.61
CA LEU A 119 -5.97 -2.10 -43.80
C LEU A 119 -5.26 -1.04 -44.66
N ALA A 120 -4.50 -0.13 -44.04
CA ALA A 120 -3.65 0.84 -44.73
C ALA A 120 -2.47 0.15 -45.44
N ASP A 121 -1.86 -0.85 -44.80
CA ASP A 121 -0.80 -1.69 -45.39
C ASP A 121 -1.26 -2.52 -46.60
N LYS A 122 -2.59 -2.66 -46.81
CA LYS A 122 -3.19 -3.36 -47.94
C LYS A 122 -3.75 -2.42 -49.03
N GLU A 123 -3.40 -1.13 -49.00
CA GLU A 123 -3.88 -0.09 -49.95
C GLU A 123 -5.41 -0.01 -50.09
N SER A 124 -6.18 -0.40 -49.04
CA SER A 124 -7.63 -0.30 -49.09
C SER A 124 -8.09 1.15 -48.93
N PRO A 125 -8.94 1.70 -49.83
CA PRO A 125 -9.42 3.09 -49.74
C PRO A 125 -10.13 3.43 -48.43
N VAL A 126 -10.68 2.41 -47.76
CA VAL A 126 -11.42 2.54 -46.50
C VAL A 126 -10.49 2.94 -45.34
N ALA A 127 -9.19 2.62 -45.42
CA ALA A 127 -8.21 2.94 -44.38
C ALA A 127 -7.95 4.45 -44.23
N TYR A 128 -8.18 5.22 -45.29
CA TYR A 128 -8.03 6.68 -45.28
C TYR A 128 -9.29 7.42 -44.81
N GLY A 129 -10.40 6.72 -44.55
CA GLY A 129 -11.67 7.32 -44.16
C GLY A 129 -11.55 8.21 -42.91
N ALA A 130 -10.93 7.70 -41.84
CA ALA A 130 -10.80 8.46 -40.59
C ALA A 130 -9.86 9.69 -40.72
N PRO A 131 -8.66 9.60 -41.32
CA PRO A 131 -7.84 10.77 -41.63
C PRO A 131 -8.54 11.81 -42.51
N VAL A 132 -9.21 11.38 -43.59
CA VAL A 132 -9.89 12.30 -44.52
C VAL A 132 -11.04 13.03 -43.84
N VAL A 133 -11.89 12.32 -43.10
CA VAL A 133 -12.98 12.95 -42.33
C VAL A 133 -12.43 13.91 -41.28
N SER A 134 -11.33 13.56 -40.61
CA SER A 134 -10.68 14.44 -39.63
C SER A 134 -10.15 15.73 -40.26
N ILE A 135 -9.55 15.65 -41.46
CA ILE A 135 -9.10 16.83 -42.20
C ILE A 135 -10.29 17.72 -42.57
N VAL A 136 -11.39 17.13 -43.03
CA VAL A 136 -12.61 17.88 -43.39
C VAL A 136 -13.20 18.61 -42.17
N VAL A 137 -13.29 17.94 -41.02
CA VAL A 137 -13.78 18.55 -39.77
C VAL A 137 -12.86 19.68 -39.29
N ALA A 138 -11.54 19.46 -39.32
CA ALA A 138 -10.56 20.47 -38.92
C ALA A 138 -10.61 21.72 -39.82
N VAL A 139 -10.57 21.52 -41.14
CA VAL A 139 -10.66 22.63 -42.10
C VAL A 139 -12.00 23.37 -41.96
N GLY A 140 -13.11 22.62 -41.85
CA GLY A 140 -14.44 23.20 -41.65
C GLY A 140 -14.54 24.06 -40.39
N PHE A 141 -13.97 23.60 -39.28
CA PHE A 141 -13.91 24.36 -38.02
C PHE A 141 -13.17 25.68 -38.19
N PHE A 142 -11.96 25.67 -38.77
CA PHE A 142 -11.18 26.91 -38.96
C PHE A 142 -11.82 27.87 -39.97
N VAL A 143 -12.50 27.36 -41.00
CA VAL A 143 -13.27 28.19 -41.94
C VAL A 143 -14.44 28.87 -41.23
N VAL A 144 -15.19 28.15 -40.39
CA VAL A 144 -16.30 28.73 -39.62
C VAL A 144 -15.78 29.80 -38.65
N VAL A 145 -14.67 29.53 -37.94
CA VAL A 145 -14.04 30.52 -37.05
C VAL A 145 -13.57 31.75 -37.84
N ALA A 146 -12.96 31.58 -39.00
CA ALA A 146 -12.51 32.69 -39.85
C ALA A 146 -13.69 33.53 -40.37
N LEU A 147 -14.79 32.89 -40.78
CA LEU A 147 -16.01 33.58 -41.21
C LEU A 147 -16.67 34.34 -40.06
N THR A 148 -16.62 33.81 -38.84
CA THR A 148 -17.10 34.50 -37.64
C THR A 148 -16.33 35.78 -37.36
N ILE A 149 -15.01 35.75 -37.52
CA ILE A 149 -14.15 36.91 -37.32
C ILE A 149 -14.33 37.93 -38.46
N ALA A 150 -14.48 37.45 -39.70
CA ALA A 150 -14.58 38.31 -40.89
C ALA A 150 -15.95 38.99 -41.07
N PHE A 151 -17.03 38.39 -40.56
CA PHE A 151 -18.41 38.90 -40.76
C PHE A 151 -19.23 38.93 -39.46
N PRO A 152 -18.84 39.72 -38.46
CA PRO A 152 -19.49 39.73 -37.15
C PRO A 152 -20.96 40.19 -37.20
N GLU A 153 -21.32 41.14 -38.06
CA GLU A 153 -22.69 41.69 -38.15
C GLU A 153 -23.74 40.71 -38.69
N ARG A 154 -23.33 39.67 -39.42
CA ARG A 154 -24.24 38.65 -39.97
C ARG A 154 -24.60 37.56 -38.96
N LEU A 155 -23.87 37.46 -37.85
CA LEU A 155 -24.06 36.44 -36.82
C LEU A 155 -25.01 36.90 -35.71
N ASP A 156 -25.00 38.19 -35.38
CA ASP A 156 -25.78 38.75 -34.28
C ASP A 156 -27.31 38.67 -34.50
N LYS A 157 -27.74 38.46 -35.75
CA LYS A 157 -29.17 38.34 -36.12
C LYS A 157 -29.63 36.89 -36.32
N ASN A 158 -28.73 35.90 -36.32
CA ASN A 158 -29.05 34.52 -36.71
C ASN A 158 -28.61 33.49 -35.65
N ASN A 159 -29.54 33.08 -34.78
CA ASN A 159 -29.34 32.02 -33.78
C ASN A 159 -28.81 30.70 -34.37
N ALA A 160 -29.16 30.40 -35.64
CA ALA A 160 -28.67 29.23 -36.35
C ALA A 160 -27.15 29.22 -36.53
N ALA A 161 -26.50 30.38 -36.60
CA ALA A 161 -25.06 30.45 -36.79
C ALA A 161 -24.29 30.13 -35.50
N TYR A 162 -24.80 30.54 -34.34
CA TYR A 162 -24.26 30.13 -33.04
C TYR A 162 -24.42 28.63 -32.78
N ALA A 163 -25.56 28.04 -33.19
CA ALA A 163 -25.77 26.60 -33.15
C ALA A 163 -24.81 25.83 -34.07
N LEU A 164 -24.51 26.38 -35.25
CA LEU A 164 -23.54 25.79 -36.19
C LEU A 164 -22.10 25.84 -35.65
N ILE A 165 -21.72 26.93 -34.96
CA ILE A 165 -20.43 27.04 -34.28
C ILE A 165 -20.33 26.00 -33.15
N GLY A 166 -21.37 25.84 -32.33
CA GLY A 166 -21.38 24.87 -31.23
C GLY A 166 -21.32 23.41 -31.69
N THR A 167 -22.04 23.06 -32.77
CA THR A 167 -21.99 21.72 -33.37
C THR A 167 -20.62 21.44 -34.01
N MET A 168 -20.02 22.43 -34.67
CA MET A 168 -18.68 22.28 -35.26
C MET A 168 -17.58 22.16 -34.18
N ALA A 169 -17.68 22.92 -33.08
CA ALA A 169 -16.78 22.79 -31.93
C ALA A 169 -16.87 21.41 -31.28
N THR A 170 -18.09 20.86 -31.18
CA THR A 170 -18.31 19.50 -30.66
C THR A 170 -17.66 18.45 -31.58
N ALA A 171 -17.87 18.54 -32.89
CA ALA A 171 -17.26 17.64 -33.87
C ALA A 171 -15.71 17.69 -33.83
N PHE A 172 -15.14 18.89 -33.67
CA PHE A 172 -13.69 19.08 -33.54
C PHE A 172 -13.14 18.47 -32.23
N ALA A 173 -13.86 18.63 -31.10
CA ALA A 173 -13.48 18.00 -29.84
C ALA A 173 -13.54 16.46 -29.90
N THR A 174 -14.54 15.90 -30.58
CA THR A 174 -14.63 14.45 -30.83
C THR A 174 -13.48 13.95 -31.70
N MET A 175 -13.10 14.71 -32.74
CA MET A 175 -11.93 14.42 -33.58
C MET A 175 -10.64 14.40 -32.76
N ILE A 176 -10.41 15.41 -31.92
CA ILE A 176 -9.24 15.47 -31.03
C ILE A 176 -9.22 14.25 -30.10
N SER A 177 -10.38 13.88 -29.54
CA SER A 177 -10.51 12.74 -28.62
C SER A 177 -10.23 11.40 -29.31
N PHE A 178 -10.61 11.26 -30.58
CA PHE A 178 -10.31 10.08 -31.40
C PHE A 178 -8.80 9.90 -31.62
N TRP A 179 -8.07 10.97 -31.92
CA TRP A 179 -6.63 10.93 -32.21
C TRP A 179 -5.74 10.92 -30.95
N LEU A 180 -6.08 11.71 -29.93
CA LEU A 180 -5.32 11.81 -28.67
C LEU A 180 -5.66 10.70 -27.66
N GLY A 181 -6.42 9.69 -28.06
CA GLY A 181 -7.08 8.73 -27.17
C GLY A 181 -6.30 8.37 -25.90
N SER A 182 -7.00 8.45 -24.76
CA SER A 182 -6.66 8.03 -23.38
C SER A 182 -6.63 9.12 -22.30
N SER A 183 -6.83 10.41 -22.59
CA SER A 183 -6.93 11.42 -21.50
C SER A 183 -8.28 11.38 -20.74
N GLN A 184 -9.33 10.80 -21.34
CA GLN A 184 -10.66 10.71 -20.70
C GLN A 184 -10.84 9.41 -19.88
N SER A 185 -10.11 8.35 -20.20
CA SER A 185 -10.09 7.12 -19.40
C SER A 185 -9.35 7.32 -18.06
N SER A 186 -8.33 8.18 -18.04
CA SER A 186 -7.70 8.64 -16.78
C SER A 186 -8.69 9.39 -15.88
N ARG A 187 -9.54 10.25 -16.46
CA ARG A 187 -10.60 10.96 -15.73
C ARG A 187 -11.66 10.01 -15.19
N ASN A 188 -12.05 8.98 -15.95
CA ASN A 188 -12.95 7.93 -15.45
C ASN A 188 -12.31 7.09 -14.34
N LYS A 189 -10.99 6.84 -14.38
CA LYS A 189 -10.26 6.18 -13.28
C LYS A 189 -10.25 7.06 -12.03
N ASP A 190 -9.97 8.36 -12.17
CA ASP A 190 -9.99 9.31 -11.06
C ASP A 190 -11.39 9.43 -10.44
N GLU A 191 -12.45 9.40 -11.26
CA GLU A 191 -13.84 9.46 -10.80
C GLU A 191 -14.29 8.15 -10.14
N THR A 192 -13.86 6.99 -10.65
CA THR A 192 -14.13 5.68 -10.04
C THR A 192 -13.37 5.50 -8.71
N VAL A 193 -12.12 5.96 -8.64
CA VAL A 193 -11.31 5.99 -7.42
C VAL A 193 -11.94 6.95 -6.39
N ARG A 194 -12.41 8.12 -6.84
CA ARG A 194 -13.13 9.08 -6.01
C ARG A 194 -14.44 8.51 -5.48
N GLN A 195 -15.21 7.79 -6.30
CA GLN A 195 -16.44 7.12 -5.84
C GLN A 195 -16.15 6.01 -4.83
N MET A 196 -15.08 5.23 -5.01
CA MET A 196 -14.64 4.25 -4.02
C MET A 196 -14.19 4.91 -2.71
N GLN A 197 -13.45 6.02 -2.76
CA GLN A 197 -13.06 6.78 -1.56
C GLN A 197 -14.26 7.37 -0.83
N LEU A 198 -15.27 7.87 -1.55
CA LEU A 198 -16.51 8.39 -0.96
C LEU A 198 -17.32 7.26 -0.31
N ALA A 199 -17.48 6.11 -0.98
CA ALA A 199 -18.16 4.94 -0.40
C ALA A 199 -17.43 4.41 0.86
N HIS A 200 -16.10 4.41 0.84
CA HIS A 200 -15.28 4.01 2.01
C HIS A 200 -15.41 5.03 3.15
N SER A 201 -15.43 6.33 2.84
CA SER A 201 -15.67 7.41 3.81
C SER A 201 -17.08 7.32 4.41
N GLU A 202 -18.10 7.02 3.60
CA GLU A 202 -19.48 6.83 4.08
C GLU A 202 -19.59 5.61 5.00
N GLN A 203 -19.00 4.47 4.63
CA GLN A 203 -18.92 3.30 5.50
C GLN A 203 -18.20 3.63 6.82
N THR A 204 -17.06 4.33 6.76
CA THR A 204 -16.29 4.72 7.95
C THR A 204 -17.09 5.65 8.85
N SER A 205 -17.82 6.60 8.27
CA SER A 205 -18.70 7.51 9.02
C SER A 205 -19.91 6.80 9.64
N SER A 206 -20.44 5.75 8.98
CA SER A 206 -21.53 4.93 9.51
C SER A 206 -21.08 4.07 10.69
N LEU A 207 -19.84 3.55 10.64
CA LEU A 207 -19.20 2.83 11.74
C LEU A 207 -18.93 3.76 12.93
N LEU A 208 -18.45 4.98 12.67
CA LEU A 208 -18.24 5.99 13.72
C LEU A 208 -19.55 6.40 14.39
N LYS A 209 -20.65 6.54 13.64
CA LYS A 209 -21.98 6.79 14.21
C LYS A 209 -22.49 5.63 15.06
N GLN A 210 -22.26 4.38 14.64
CA GLN A 210 -22.61 3.20 15.44
C GLN A 210 -21.81 3.10 16.75
N ILE A 211 -20.56 3.56 16.74
CA ILE A 211 -19.71 3.65 17.94
C ILE A 211 -20.19 4.77 18.88
N GLN A 212 -20.72 5.88 18.34
CA GLN A 212 -21.20 7.02 19.13
C GLN A 212 -22.62 6.85 19.70
N THR A 213 -23.46 5.96 19.16
CA THR A 213 -24.83 5.75 19.65
C THR A 213 -24.98 4.62 20.68
N GLY A 214 -23.88 3.93 21.01
CA GLY A 214 -23.86 2.97 22.14
C GLY A 214 -23.77 3.70 23.49
N PRO A 215 -24.37 3.15 24.58
CA PRO A 215 -24.31 3.78 25.89
C PRO A 215 -22.85 3.90 26.36
N PRO A 216 -22.47 5.02 27.02
CA PRO A 216 -21.08 5.28 27.39
C PRO A 216 -20.59 4.24 28.41
N PRO A 217 -19.42 3.61 28.23
CA PRO A 217 -18.80 2.77 29.25
C PRO A 217 -18.39 3.64 30.44
N GLN A 218 -19.10 3.50 31.56
CA GLN A 218 -18.75 4.13 32.82
C GLN A 218 -17.46 3.52 33.39
N ALA A 219 -16.43 4.37 33.52
CA ALA A 219 -15.53 4.51 34.67
C ALA A 219 -15.00 3.23 35.37
N ALA A 220 -14.51 2.23 34.63
CA ALA A 220 -13.80 1.08 35.21
C ALA A 220 -12.59 0.60 34.39
N LEU A 221 -11.81 1.52 33.80
CA LEU A 221 -10.59 1.17 33.08
C LEU A 221 -9.39 2.04 33.48
N LEU A 222 -9.12 2.10 34.79
CA LEU A 222 -7.77 2.32 35.30
C LEU A 222 -7.32 0.97 35.88
N ALA A 223 -6.27 0.38 35.30
CA ALA A 223 -5.62 -0.89 35.66
C ALA A 223 -6.00 -2.17 34.86
N ALA A 224 -5.96 -2.11 33.52
CA ALA A 224 -5.77 -3.31 32.70
C ALA A 224 -4.49 -3.12 31.84
N PRO A 225 -3.57 -4.11 31.78
CA PRO A 225 -2.37 -4.01 30.97
C PRO A 225 -2.75 -4.00 29.49
N GLU A 226 -2.17 -3.07 28.74
CA GLU A 226 -2.39 -2.94 27.29
C GLU A 226 -2.20 -4.28 26.57
N PRO A 227 -3.00 -4.56 25.53
CA PRO A 227 -2.74 -5.70 24.66
C PRO A 227 -1.35 -5.50 24.03
N LYS A 228 -0.45 -6.47 24.23
CA LYS A 228 0.87 -6.50 23.58
C LYS A 228 0.68 -6.31 22.08
N ARG A 229 0.90 -5.08 21.62
CA ARG A 229 1.30 -4.76 20.25
C ARG A 229 2.37 -5.77 19.88
N ALA A 230 2.19 -6.47 18.76
CA ALA A 230 3.26 -7.24 18.16
C ALA A 230 4.50 -6.34 18.15
N THR A 231 5.57 -6.83 18.77
CA THR A 231 6.81 -6.11 18.97
C THR A 231 7.39 -5.70 17.62
N GLY A 232 7.05 -4.50 17.15
CA GLY A 232 8.00 -3.67 16.42
C GLY A 232 9.13 -3.41 17.41
N SER A 233 10.13 -4.28 17.38
CA SER A 233 11.31 -4.21 18.21
C SER A 233 11.93 -2.80 18.09
N ASN A 234 12.54 -2.29 19.16
CA ASN A 234 13.42 -1.11 19.12
C ASN A 234 14.45 -1.17 17.98
N SER A 235 14.71 -2.36 17.41
CA SER A 235 15.55 -2.55 16.22
C SER A 235 14.97 -1.98 14.92
N ASP A 236 13.64 -1.90 14.72
CA ASP A 236 13.10 -1.41 13.45
C ASP A 236 13.25 0.11 13.32
N ALA A 237 12.82 0.85 14.35
CA ALA A 237 13.04 2.29 14.42
C ALA A 237 14.54 2.62 14.35
N ALA A 238 15.39 1.87 15.06
CA ALA A 238 16.84 2.06 15.02
C ALA A 238 17.44 1.75 13.64
N ARG A 239 16.95 0.72 12.91
CA ARG A 239 17.39 0.43 11.54
C ARG A 239 17.00 1.53 10.57
N PHE A 240 15.75 1.99 10.66
CA PHE A 240 15.29 3.10 9.82
C PHE A 240 16.13 4.36 10.06
N ASP A 241 16.37 4.72 11.32
CA ASP A 241 17.18 5.89 11.66
C ASP A 241 18.63 5.74 11.17
N ALA A 242 19.21 4.53 11.24
CA ALA A 242 20.53 4.25 10.70
C ALA A 242 20.58 4.39 9.17
N CYS A 243 19.61 3.82 8.46
CA CYS A 243 19.47 3.96 7.01
C CYS A 243 19.26 5.42 6.59
N MET A 244 18.43 6.17 7.33
CA MET A 244 18.18 7.58 7.09
C MET A 244 19.41 8.45 7.32
N ALA A 245 20.23 8.14 8.34
CA ALA A 245 21.48 8.84 8.56
C ALA A 245 22.45 8.68 7.38
N ILE A 246 22.52 7.47 6.81
CA ILE A 246 23.32 7.18 5.60
C ILE A 246 22.74 7.92 4.40
N LEU A 247 21.42 7.85 4.17
CA LEU A 247 20.75 8.52 3.07
C LEU A 247 20.98 10.04 3.10
N PHE A 248 20.83 10.69 4.26
CA PHE A 248 21.05 12.12 4.40
C PHE A 248 22.51 12.55 4.14
N ASN A 249 23.48 11.68 4.43
CA ASN A 249 24.87 11.96 4.07
C ASN A 249 25.11 11.88 2.55
N LEU A 250 24.32 11.08 1.84
CA LEU A 250 24.40 10.91 0.38
C LEU A 250 23.59 11.97 -0.40
N GLU A 251 22.48 12.45 0.16
CA GLU A 251 21.50 13.35 -0.50
C GLU A 251 21.46 14.78 0.05
N GLY A 252 22.31 15.12 1.04
CA GLY A 252 22.23 16.37 1.77
C GLY A 252 22.48 17.64 0.94
N GLY A 253 21.43 18.46 0.75
CA GLY A 253 21.53 19.86 0.29
C GLY A 253 20.24 20.37 -0.35
N TYR A 254 19.88 21.64 -0.09
CA TYR A 254 18.83 22.35 -0.85
C TYR A 254 19.35 22.62 -2.26
N VAL A 255 18.64 22.13 -3.28
CA VAL A 255 18.95 22.40 -4.68
C VAL A 255 17.75 23.10 -5.30
N ASP A 256 17.98 24.32 -5.76
CA ASP A 256 17.01 25.14 -6.47
C ASP A 256 17.61 25.50 -7.82
N ASN A 257 17.36 24.64 -8.80
CA ASN A 257 17.80 24.83 -10.17
C ASN A 257 16.64 25.36 -11.01
N PRO A 258 16.68 26.61 -11.51
CA PRO A 258 15.62 27.21 -12.32
C PRO A 258 15.35 26.51 -13.66
N ARG A 259 16.21 25.55 -14.07
CA ARG A 259 16.06 24.75 -15.29
C ARG A 259 15.57 23.32 -15.03
N ASP A 260 15.35 22.95 -13.78
CA ASP A 260 14.84 21.63 -13.42
C ASP A 260 13.30 21.65 -13.39
N PRO A 261 12.61 20.84 -14.24
CA PRO A 261 11.15 20.75 -14.22
C PRO A 261 10.59 20.22 -12.89
N GLY A 262 11.42 19.66 -12.01
CA GLY A 262 11.04 19.21 -10.66
C GLY A 262 10.79 20.34 -9.63
N GLY A 263 11.25 21.56 -9.89
CA GLY A 263 11.09 22.71 -8.99
C GLY A 263 11.97 22.64 -7.73
N PRO A 264 11.81 23.60 -6.79
CA PRO A 264 12.60 23.66 -5.57
C PRO A 264 12.43 22.38 -4.76
N THR A 265 13.55 21.76 -4.40
CA THR A 265 13.61 20.46 -3.71
C THR A 265 14.50 20.58 -2.48
N ASN A 266 14.02 20.09 -1.34
CA ASN A 266 14.77 20.05 -0.08
C ASN A 266 14.79 18.62 0.44
N TYR A 267 15.97 18.11 0.80
CA TYR A 267 16.17 16.68 1.11
C TYR A 267 15.63 15.74 0.01
N GLY A 268 15.73 16.08 -1.27
CA GLY A 268 15.19 15.24 -2.35
C GLY A 268 13.66 15.14 -2.41
N ILE A 269 12.92 15.87 -1.55
CA ILE A 269 11.46 15.85 -1.47
C ILE A 269 10.88 17.03 -2.24
N THR A 270 9.95 16.75 -3.15
CA THR A 270 9.31 17.72 -4.04
C THR A 270 7.99 18.26 -3.48
N ARG A 271 7.45 19.32 -4.08
CA ARG A 271 6.15 19.89 -3.70
C ARG A 271 5.00 18.85 -3.76
N PRO A 272 4.87 18.03 -4.82
CA PRO A 272 3.89 16.94 -4.84
C PRO A 272 4.01 15.97 -3.66
N ASP A 273 5.24 15.60 -3.29
CA ASP A 273 5.46 14.64 -2.20
C ASP A 273 4.95 15.17 -0.85
N ILE A 274 5.15 16.47 -0.59
CA ILE A 274 4.66 17.14 0.62
C ILE A 274 3.14 17.30 0.58
N ALA A 275 2.58 17.66 -0.57
CA ALA A 275 1.14 17.82 -0.77
C ALA A 275 0.39 16.50 -0.52
N ASP A 276 0.89 15.41 -1.11
CA ASP A 276 0.38 14.05 -0.93
C ASP A 276 0.43 13.63 0.55
N PHE A 277 1.59 13.83 1.20
CA PHE A 277 1.81 13.44 2.59
C PHE A 277 0.87 14.18 3.57
N ARG A 278 0.62 15.46 3.32
CA ARG A 278 -0.27 16.28 4.15
C ARG A 278 -1.74 16.20 3.77
N HIS A 279 -2.07 15.52 2.68
CA HIS A 279 -3.41 15.49 2.09
C HIS A 279 -3.96 16.90 1.79
N VAL A 280 -3.09 17.78 1.27
CA VAL A 280 -3.46 19.16 0.89
C VAL A 280 -3.29 19.39 -0.61
N PRO A 281 -4.03 20.33 -1.20
CA PRO A 281 -3.86 20.73 -2.60
C PRO A 281 -2.42 21.22 -2.90
N LEU A 282 -1.88 20.88 -4.08
CA LEU A 282 -0.50 21.19 -4.49
C LEU A 282 -0.18 22.70 -4.52
N ASP A 283 -1.17 23.52 -4.83
CA ASP A 283 -1.11 24.98 -4.81
C ASP A 283 -0.90 25.55 -3.40
N THR A 284 -1.18 24.77 -2.35
CA THR A 284 -0.93 25.13 -0.94
C THR A 284 0.55 25.01 -0.58
N ILE A 285 1.31 24.15 -1.26
CA ILE A 285 2.75 23.97 -1.00
C ILE A 285 3.55 24.95 -1.85
N THR A 286 4.11 26.00 -1.24
CA THR A 286 4.95 27.01 -1.92
C THR A 286 6.43 26.61 -1.92
N ALA A 287 7.27 27.33 -2.66
CA ALA A 287 8.72 27.12 -2.69
C ALA A 287 9.36 27.37 -1.32
N GLU A 288 8.96 28.44 -0.62
CA GLU A 288 9.34 28.74 0.76
C GLU A 288 8.98 27.58 1.70
N TYR A 289 7.84 26.94 1.47
CA TYR A 289 7.41 25.80 2.26
C TYR A 289 8.35 24.60 2.13
N VAL A 290 8.82 24.31 0.91
CA VAL A 290 9.81 23.24 0.68
C VAL A 290 11.13 23.61 1.37
N LYS A 291 11.52 24.88 1.35
CA LYS A 291 12.73 25.37 2.00
C LYS A 291 12.68 25.24 3.53
N GLU A 292 11.51 25.40 4.12
CA GLU A 292 11.27 25.26 5.57
C GLU A 292 10.98 23.82 6.02
N LEU A 293 10.97 22.85 5.11
CA LEU A 293 10.72 21.44 5.42
C LEU A 293 11.63 20.96 6.55
N SER A 294 11.02 20.55 7.67
CA SER A 294 11.78 20.08 8.81
C SER A 294 12.37 18.70 8.53
N ARG A 295 13.56 18.41 9.09
CA ARG A 295 14.18 17.09 8.96
C ARG A 295 13.30 15.96 9.50
N GLY A 296 12.53 16.23 10.56
CA GLY A 296 11.60 15.25 11.14
C GLY A 296 10.45 14.93 10.18
N GLU A 297 9.90 15.94 9.52
CA GLU A 297 8.86 15.74 8.52
C GLU A 297 9.39 15.04 7.26
N ALA A 298 10.57 15.45 6.76
CA ALA A 298 11.23 14.75 5.67
C ALA A 298 11.42 13.25 5.98
N THR A 299 11.83 12.95 7.22
CA THR A 299 11.99 11.57 7.71
C THR A 299 10.68 10.79 7.69
N GLU A 300 9.55 11.41 8.05
CA GLU A 300 8.23 10.75 7.99
C GLU A 300 7.75 10.52 6.55
N ILE A 301 8.01 11.47 5.65
CA ILE A 301 7.73 11.33 4.21
C ILE A 301 8.52 10.14 3.65
N TYR A 302 9.81 10.03 3.98
CA TYR A 302 10.63 8.88 3.60
C TYR A 302 10.11 7.57 4.18
N ARG A 303 9.67 7.57 5.44
CA ARG A 303 9.12 6.37 6.08
C ARG A 303 7.86 5.88 5.36
N THR A 304 6.94 6.80 5.10
CA THR A 304 5.62 6.48 4.56
C THR A 304 5.63 6.18 3.06
N ARG A 305 6.35 6.98 2.25
CA ARG A 305 6.32 6.84 0.78
C ARG A 305 7.35 5.84 0.23
N TYR A 306 8.40 5.53 0.98
CA TYR A 306 9.50 4.70 0.48
C TYR A 306 9.73 3.49 1.39
N TRP A 307 10.09 3.70 2.66
CA TRP A 307 10.49 2.61 3.57
C TRP A 307 9.38 1.56 3.77
N ASN A 308 8.18 2.00 4.11
CA ASN A 308 7.04 1.11 4.35
C ASN A 308 6.50 0.50 3.06
N VAL A 309 6.46 1.27 1.96
CA VAL A 309 5.98 0.82 0.65
C VAL A 309 6.84 -0.32 0.11
N MET A 310 8.17 -0.23 0.27
CA MET A 310 9.11 -1.28 -0.11
C MET A 310 9.28 -2.35 0.98
N ARG A 311 8.48 -2.30 2.05
CA ARG A 311 8.54 -3.24 3.18
C ARG A 311 9.96 -3.43 3.72
N CYS A 312 10.74 -2.37 3.75
CA CYS A 312 12.09 -2.38 4.30
C CYS A 312 12.17 -2.91 5.75
N PRO A 313 11.17 -2.70 6.64
CA PRO A 313 11.15 -3.36 7.96
C PRO A 313 11.24 -4.90 7.91
N ASP A 314 10.71 -5.50 6.85
CA ASP A 314 10.65 -6.95 6.69
C ASP A 314 11.91 -7.52 6.01
N LEU A 315 12.83 -6.66 5.56
CA LEU A 315 14.07 -7.06 4.90
C LEU A 315 15.23 -7.22 5.91
N PRO A 316 16.21 -8.08 5.60
CA PRO A 316 17.44 -8.19 6.38
C PRO A 316 18.21 -6.86 6.43
N ALA A 317 18.93 -6.64 7.53
CA ALA A 317 19.79 -5.47 7.66
C ALA A 317 20.83 -5.40 6.53
N GLY A 318 21.00 -4.21 5.95
CA GLY A 318 21.82 -3.97 4.77
C GLY A 318 21.08 -4.20 3.44
N VAL A 319 20.22 -5.22 3.35
CA VAL A 319 19.33 -5.39 2.18
C VAL A 319 18.28 -4.28 2.17
N ASP A 320 17.72 -3.96 3.34
CA ASP A 320 16.83 -2.82 3.57
C ASP A 320 17.44 -1.49 3.09
N LEU A 321 18.71 -1.22 3.38
CA LEU A 321 19.44 -0.04 2.93
C LEU A 321 19.58 0.00 1.41
N MET A 322 20.01 -1.11 0.79
CA MET A 322 20.21 -1.19 -0.66
C MET A 322 18.91 -0.96 -1.42
N VAL A 323 17.80 -1.52 -0.96
CA VAL A 323 16.47 -1.36 -1.56
C VAL A 323 15.95 0.06 -1.34
N PHE A 324 16.09 0.58 -0.12
CA PHE A 324 15.61 1.90 0.25
C PHE A 324 16.32 3.03 -0.52
N GLN A 325 17.66 3.05 -0.46
CA GLN A 325 18.49 4.09 -1.08
C GLN A 325 18.29 4.15 -2.60
N PHE A 326 18.21 2.99 -3.25
CA PHE A 326 17.96 2.92 -4.68
C PHE A 326 16.53 3.35 -5.02
N GLY A 327 15.54 2.92 -4.22
CA GLY A 327 14.13 3.30 -4.40
C GLY A 327 13.86 4.80 -4.27
N VAL A 328 14.60 5.51 -3.43
CA VAL A 328 14.54 6.98 -3.37
C VAL A 328 14.99 7.62 -4.68
N ASN A 329 16.00 7.05 -5.33
CA ASN A 329 16.59 7.62 -6.54
C ASN A 329 15.82 7.28 -7.82
N VAL A 330 15.25 6.08 -7.91
CA VAL A 330 14.63 5.58 -9.16
C VAL A 330 13.15 5.26 -9.04
N GLY A 331 12.59 5.34 -7.83
CA GLY A 331 11.21 5.01 -7.50
C GLY A 331 11.05 3.63 -6.83
N PRO A 332 10.10 3.48 -5.88
CA PRO A 332 9.88 2.24 -5.13
C PRO A 332 9.69 0.98 -6.00
N ALA A 333 8.81 1.05 -7.01
CA ALA A 333 8.47 -0.09 -7.86
C ALA A 333 9.69 -0.61 -8.63
N ARG A 334 10.56 0.27 -9.13
CA ARG A 334 11.78 -0.14 -9.83
C ARG A 334 12.78 -0.81 -8.90
N SER A 335 12.89 -0.32 -7.67
CA SER A 335 13.75 -0.95 -6.66
C SER A 335 13.26 -2.34 -6.27
N ALA A 336 11.94 -2.50 -6.09
CA ALA A 336 11.31 -3.80 -5.87
C ALA A 336 11.57 -4.77 -7.03
N CYS A 337 11.43 -4.32 -8.30
CA CYS A 337 11.74 -5.15 -9.46
C CYS A 337 13.19 -5.63 -9.51
N VAL A 338 14.14 -4.79 -9.08
CA VAL A 338 15.56 -5.18 -8.98
C VAL A 338 15.75 -6.23 -7.90
N LEU A 339 15.12 -6.09 -6.73
CA LEU A 339 15.16 -7.11 -5.67
C LEU A 339 14.57 -8.43 -6.15
N GLU A 340 13.37 -8.41 -6.73
CA GLU A 340 12.67 -9.58 -7.29
C GLU A 340 13.54 -10.32 -8.32
N SER A 341 14.22 -9.55 -9.18
CA SER A 341 15.16 -10.11 -10.17
C SER A 341 16.36 -10.80 -9.52
N CYS A 342 16.90 -10.25 -8.42
CA CYS A 342 18.00 -10.87 -7.68
C CYS A 342 17.57 -12.15 -6.96
N VAL A 343 16.37 -12.19 -6.39
CA VAL A 343 15.89 -13.34 -5.60
C VAL A 343 15.14 -14.38 -6.44
N GLY A 344 14.93 -14.11 -7.73
CA GLY A 344 14.32 -15.04 -8.68
C GLY A 344 12.81 -15.22 -8.52
N THR A 345 12.11 -14.18 -8.07
CA THR A 345 10.64 -14.18 -7.96
C THR A 345 9.99 -13.48 -9.15
N THR A 346 8.65 -13.52 -9.21
CA THR A 346 7.89 -12.73 -10.19
C THR A 346 8.23 -11.25 -10.06
N VAL A 347 8.57 -10.62 -11.19
CA VAL A 347 8.93 -9.20 -11.25
C VAL A 347 7.66 -8.37 -11.49
N ASP A 348 6.99 -7.98 -10.41
CA ASP A 348 5.77 -7.17 -10.43
C ASP A 348 5.92 -5.80 -9.74
N GLY A 349 7.09 -5.54 -9.13
CA GLY A 349 7.42 -4.29 -8.47
C GLY A 349 6.78 -4.13 -7.10
N SER A 350 6.32 -5.22 -6.48
CA SER A 350 5.69 -5.26 -5.17
C SER A 350 6.32 -6.34 -4.29
N ILE A 351 6.93 -5.93 -3.17
CA ILE A 351 7.58 -6.87 -2.25
C ILE A 351 6.53 -7.66 -1.46
N GLY A 352 6.08 -8.77 -2.05
CA GLY A 352 5.07 -9.66 -1.48
C GLY A 352 5.64 -10.71 -0.52
N PRO A 353 4.78 -11.57 0.07
CA PRO A 353 5.22 -12.71 0.88
C PRO A 353 6.16 -13.67 0.14
N GLU A 354 5.97 -13.84 -1.17
CA GLU A 354 6.85 -14.67 -2.01
C GLU A 354 8.28 -14.10 -2.07
N THR A 355 8.40 -12.81 -2.39
CA THR A 355 9.67 -12.07 -2.43
C THR A 355 10.38 -12.13 -1.08
N LEU A 356 9.66 -11.88 0.02
CA LEU A 356 10.25 -11.97 1.37
C LEU A 356 10.72 -13.38 1.72
N ALA A 357 9.95 -14.41 1.36
CA ALA A 357 10.35 -15.79 1.57
C ALA A 357 11.61 -16.14 0.76
N ALA A 358 11.76 -15.59 -0.46
CA ALA A 358 12.96 -15.77 -1.28
C ALA A 358 14.18 -15.04 -0.68
N VAL A 359 14.01 -13.79 -0.26
CA VAL A 359 15.04 -13.02 0.46
C VAL A 359 15.54 -13.77 1.69
N ALA A 360 14.63 -14.33 2.49
CA ALA A 360 14.98 -15.05 3.72
C ALA A 360 15.81 -16.33 3.49
N ARG A 361 15.86 -16.86 2.26
CA ARG A 361 16.67 -18.04 1.91
C ARG A 361 18.07 -17.70 1.40
N MET A 362 18.38 -16.42 1.19
CA MET A 362 19.67 -15.98 0.68
C MET A 362 20.56 -15.45 1.80
N ASP A 363 21.87 -15.59 1.64
CA ASP A 363 22.83 -14.87 2.48
C ASP A 363 22.73 -13.36 2.21
N PRO A 364 22.49 -12.51 3.22
CA PRO A 364 22.32 -11.08 3.00
C PRO A 364 23.51 -10.40 2.33
N LYS A 365 24.75 -10.86 2.57
CA LYS A 365 25.96 -10.25 1.97
C LYS A 365 26.07 -10.59 0.49
N ILE A 366 25.70 -11.82 0.12
CA ILE A 366 25.60 -12.21 -1.30
C ILE A 366 24.51 -11.38 -1.99
N LEU A 367 23.32 -11.29 -1.40
CA LEU A 367 22.22 -10.51 -1.97
C LEU A 367 22.56 -9.02 -2.10
N ILE A 368 23.28 -8.43 -1.14
CA ILE A 368 23.79 -7.05 -1.24
C ILE A 368 24.73 -6.89 -2.44
N GLY A 369 25.61 -7.87 -2.70
CA GLY A 369 26.49 -7.87 -3.87
C GLY A 369 25.73 -7.95 -5.20
N ASP A 370 24.70 -8.80 -5.25
CA ASP A 370 23.83 -8.95 -6.42
C ASP A 370 23.03 -7.67 -6.69
N LEU A 371 22.44 -7.09 -5.64
CA LEU A 371 21.75 -5.80 -5.71
C LEU A 371 22.67 -4.69 -6.21
N SER A 372 23.88 -4.58 -5.66
CA SER A 372 24.88 -3.59 -6.09
C SER A 372 25.16 -3.69 -7.60
N THR A 373 25.34 -4.92 -8.09
CA THR A 373 25.61 -5.20 -9.50
C THR A 373 24.41 -4.83 -10.38
N GLN A 374 23.19 -5.19 -9.99
CA GLN A 374 21.98 -4.89 -10.77
C GLN A 374 21.66 -3.39 -10.77
N GLN A 375 21.82 -2.69 -9.64
CA GLN A 375 21.63 -1.25 -9.55
C GLN A 375 22.62 -0.49 -10.44
N LEU A 376 23.90 -0.90 -10.44
CA LEU A 376 24.90 -0.31 -11.32
C LEU A 376 24.60 -0.58 -12.81
N THR A 377 24.09 -1.77 -13.12
CA THR A 377 23.64 -2.13 -14.47
C THR A 377 22.48 -1.26 -14.92
N TYR A 378 21.51 -1.00 -14.04
CA TYR A 378 20.42 -0.07 -14.30
C TYR A 378 20.95 1.34 -14.63
N TYR A 379 21.83 1.90 -13.80
CA TYR A 379 22.40 3.23 -14.04
C TYR A 379 23.18 3.32 -15.36
N ARG A 380 23.93 2.27 -15.73
CA ARG A 380 24.65 2.18 -17.02
C ARG A 380 23.72 2.22 -18.23
N GLY A 381 22.47 1.79 -18.08
CA GLY A 381 21.44 1.85 -19.12
C GLY A 381 20.81 3.23 -19.32
N LEU A 382 21.06 4.19 -18.43
CA LEU A 382 20.48 5.53 -18.53
C LEU A 382 21.24 6.41 -19.52
N SER A 383 20.52 7.23 -20.29
CA SER A 383 21.10 8.16 -21.26
C SER A 383 22.08 9.17 -20.65
N GLY A 384 21.93 9.48 -19.36
CA GLY A 384 22.82 10.38 -18.60
C GLY A 384 24.12 9.73 -18.08
N TRP A 385 24.37 8.44 -18.35
CA TRP A 385 25.53 7.73 -17.81
C TRP A 385 26.87 8.41 -18.13
N ALA A 386 27.04 8.92 -19.36
CA ALA A 386 28.28 9.57 -19.76
C ALA A 386 28.66 10.76 -18.86
N GLU A 387 27.67 11.50 -18.36
CA GLU A 387 27.84 12.69 -17.54
C GLU A 387 27.89 12.36 -16.03
N PHE A 388 27.01 11.47 -15.56
CA PHE A 388 26.78 11.23 -14.13
C PHE A 388 27.35 9.90 -13.58
N SER A 389 28.00 9.09 -14.42
CA SER A 389 28.55 7.77 -14.06
C SER A 389 29.39 7.78 -12.79
N ARG A 390 30.24 8.80 -12.58
CA ARG A 390 31.07 8.93 -11.39
C ARG A 390 30.23 9.04 -10.11
N GLY A 391 29.20 9.88 -10.12
CA GLY A 391 28.31 10.08 -8.98
C GLY A 391 27.48 8.83 -8.67
N TRP A 392 26.85 8.24 -9.68
CA TRP A 392 26.04 7.04 -9.50
C TRP A 392 26.87 5.82 -9.06
N SER A 393 28.07 5.64 -9.63
CA SER A 393 28.96 4.55 -9.22
C SER A 393 29.45 4.71 -7.78
N ALA A 394 29.85 5.93 -7.39
CA ALA A 394 30.30 6.21 -6.03
C ALA A 394 29.19 5.95 -5.01
N ARG A 395 27.97 6.40 -5.32
CA ARG A 395 26.78 6.21 -4.49
C ARG A 395 26.47 4.72 -4.26
N VAL A 396 26.44 3.91 -5.33
CA VAL A 396 26.21 2.46 -5.20
C VAL A 396 27.33 1.81 -4.39
N ALA A 397 28.59 2.18 -4.61
CA ALA A 397 29.73 1.63 -3.87
C ALA A 397 29.70 2.00 -2.38
N GLU A 398 29.32 3.24 -2.05
CA GLU A 398 29.15 3.70 -0.67
C GLU A 398 28.01 2.96 0.03
N ALA A 399 26.82 2.92 -0.58
CA ALA A 399 25.67 2.20 -0.05
C ALA A 399 25.98 0.71 0.17
N THR A 400 26.68 0.07 -0.77
CA THR A 400 27.10 -1.34 -0.66
C THR A 400 28.01 -1.56 0.55
N ARG A 401 28.97 -0.66 0.76
CA ARG A 401 29.91 -0.75 1.89
C ARG A 401 29.22 -0.53 3.24
N ASP A 402 28.29 0.41 3.32
CA ASP A 402 27.46 0.61 4.52
C ASP A 402 26.54 -0.59 4.78
N ALA A 403 25.89 -1.10 3.73
CA ALA A 403 25.02 -2.27 3.80
C ALA A 403 25.75 -3.52 4.30
N LEU A 404 26.96 -3.78 3.79
CA LEU A 404 27.78 -4.91 4.25
C LEU A 404 28.20 -4.77 5.73
N ARG A 405 28.43 -3.54 6.20
CA ARG A 405 28.67 -3.28 7.63
C ARG A 405 27.42 -3.59 8.46
N MET A 406 26.25 -3.13 8.04
CA MET A 406 24.98 -3.40 8.72
C MET A 406 24.68 -4.91 8.77
N ALA A 407 24.85 -5.61 7.66
CA ALA A 407 24.67 -7.07 7.55
C ALA A 407 25.72 -7.90 8.33
N SER A 408 26.77 -7.26 8.86
CA SER A 408 27.79 -7.94 9.68
C SER A 408 27.61 -7.73 11.18
N VAL A 409 26.74 -6.80 11.58
CA VAL A 409 26.43 -6.46 12.98
C VAL A 409 25.09 -7.07 13.43
N ALA A 410 24.22 -7.41 12.47
CA ALA A 410 23.00 -8.19 12.67
C ALA A 410 23.32 -9.68 12.76
#